data_AF-A0A2V7PFY4-F1
#
_entry.id   AF-A0A2V7PFY4-F1
#
_cell.length_a   1.000
_cell.length_b   1.000
_cell.length_c   1.000
_cell.angle_alpha   90.00
_cell.angle_beta   90.00
_cell.angle_gamma   90.00
#
_symmetry.space_group_name_H-M   'P 1'
#
loop_
_entity.id
_entity.type
_entity.pdbx_description
1 polymer ?
#
loop_
_entity_poly.entity_id
_entity_poly.type
_entity_poly.pdbx_seq_one_letter_code
_entity_poly.pdbx_strand_id
1 'polypeptide(L)'
;MLKQPRDLLAGILDKGPAGACTRLFPVYATSRIVAGGPIEGGIFKCFLQPVDVAVARGLYGPWTPTPGQVARLGQIFPDGVCDYTKGDAGLPPELRSRGR
;
A
#
# COMPACT_ATOMS: atom_id res chain seq x y z
N MET A 1 -8.37 8.09 36.03
CA MET A 1 -7.13 7.81 35.26
C MET A 1 -7.39 8.21 33.82
N LEU A 2 -6.99 9.43 33.42
CA LEU A 2 -7.22 9.94 32.07
C LEU A 2 -6.23 9.26 31.12
N LYS A 3 -6.74 8.50 30.13
CA LYS A 3 -5.90 7.92 29.07
C LYS A 3 -5.40 9.05 28.16
N GLN A 4 -4.15 8.99 27.74
CA GLN A 4 -3.61 9.99 26.82
C GLN A 4 -4.30 9.87 25.46
N PRO A 5 -4.41 10.97 24.68
CA PRO A 5 -5.07 10.94 23.37
C PRO A 5 -4.51 9.87 22.41
N ARG A 6 -3.20 9.58 22.49
CA ARG A 6 -2.55 8.51 21.71
C ARG A 6 -3.06 7.12 22.07
N ASP A 7 -3.32 6.84 23.35
CA ASP A 7 -3.79 5.53 23.82
C ASP A 7 -5.21 5.21 23.32
N LEU A 8 -6.00 6.24 23.02
CA LEU A 8 -7.35 6.08 22.48
C LEU A 8 -7.34 5.57 21.03
N LEU A 9 -6.31 5.91 20.26
CA LEU A 9 -6.13 5.55 18.85
C LEU A 9 -5.06 4.47 18.62
N ALA A 10 -4.54 3.85 19.69
CA ALA A 10 -3.58 2.76 19.61
C ALA A 10 -4.08 1.61 18.70
N GLY A 11 -3.14 0.88 18.09
CA GLY A 11 -3.42 -0.23 17.18
C GLY A 11 -3.77 0.17 15.73
N ILE A 12 -3.71 1.45 15.38
CA ILE A 12 -3.88 1.92 13.99
C ILE A 12 -2.53 1.97 13.25
N LEU A 13 -1.51 2.57 13.88
CA LEU A 13 -0.17 2.78 13.29
C LEU A 13 0.91 1.92 13.95
N ASP A 14 0.52 1.06 14.89
CA ASP A 14 1.41 0.18 15.64
C ASP A 14 0.80 -1.23 15.76
N LYS A 15 1.57 -2.16 16.32
CA LYS A 15 1.14 -3.54 16.56
C LYS A 15 0.47 -3.74 17.94
N GLY A 16 0.13 -2.66 18.62
CA GLY A 16 -0.50 -2.68 19.93
C GLY A 16 -1.98 -3.06 19.87
N PRO A 17 -2.60 -3.33 21.02
CA PRO A 17 -4.04 -3.57 21.08
C PRO A 17 -4.82 -2.31 20.69
N ALA A 18 -5.97 -2.50 20.03
CA ALA A 18 -6.84 -1.39 19.63
C ALA A 18 -7.23 -0.52 20.84
N GLY A 19 -7.08 0.79 20.71
CA GLY A 19 -7.53 1.79 21.67
C GLY A 19 -9.06 1.87 21.75
N ALA A 20 -9.57 2.66 22.70
CA ALA A 20 -11.03 2.83 22.86
C ALA A 20 -11.69 3.42 21.61
N CYS A 21 -11.09 4.44 20.98
CA CYS A 21 -11.60 5.01 19.74
C CYS A 21 -11.40 4.08 18.55
N THR A 22 -10.26 3.39 18.44
CA THR A 22 -10.02 2.40 17.37
C THR A 22 -11.07 1.28 17.37
N ARG A 23 -11.53 0.85 18.56
CA ARG A 23 -12.61 -0.15 18.67
C ARG A 23 -13.98 0.41 18.27
N LEU A 24 -14.28 1.65 18.63
CA LEU A 24 -15.56 2.29 18.30
C LEU A 24 -15.64 2.73 16.82
N PHE A 25 -14.51 3.09 16.24
CA PHE A 25 -14.36 3.56 14.87
C PHE A 25 -13.27 2.74 14.15
N PRO A 26 -13.58 1.52 13.70
CA PRO A 26 -12.63 0.69 12.98
C PRO A 26 -12.13 1.38 11.70
N VAL A 27 -10.82 1.44 11.52
CA VAL A 27 -10.18 1.93 10.29
C VAL A 27 -9.98 0.76 9.34
N TYR A 28 -10.69 0.78 8.22
CA TYR A 28 -10.53 -0.22 7.16
C TYR A 28 -9.49 0.21 6.12
N ALA A 29 -8.91 -0.76 5.43
CA ALA A 29 -7.94 -0.50 4.37
C ALA A 29 -8.63 0.13 3.14
N THR A 30 -8.00 1.14 2.55
CA THR A 30 -8.41 1.70 1.25
C THR A 30 -7.95 0.78 0.12
N SER A 31 -8.51 0.94 -1.08
CA SER A 31 -8.05 0.21 -2.28
C SER A 31 -6.55 0.34 -2.52
N ARG A 32 -5.95 1.50 -2.22
CA ARG A 32 -4.50 1.75 -2.31
C ARG A 32 -3.72 0.94 -1.29
N ILE A 33 -4.19 0.86 -0.04
CA ILE A 33 -3.53 0.09 1.02
C ILE A 33 -3.64 -1.41 0.73
N VAL A 34 -4.82 -1.88 0.28
CA VAL A 34 -5.01 -3.29 -0.11
C VAL A 34 -4.09 -3.68 -1.27
N ALA A 35 -3.81 -2.76 -2.20
CA ALA A 35 -2.86 -2.98 -3.30
C ALA A 35 -1.38 -2.98 -2.86
N GLY A 36 -1.07 -2.73 -1.58
CA GLY A 36 0.29 -2.70 -1.03
C GLY A 36 0.85 -1.30 -0.76
N GLY A 37 0.08 -0.24 -1.00
CA GLY A 37 0.50 1.13 -0.69
C GLY A 37 0.56 1.39 0.82
N PRO A 38 1.42 2.33 1.26
CA PRO A 38 1.60 2.60 2.68
C PRO A 38 0.43 3.40 3.27
N ILE A 39 0.17 3.24 4.57
CA ILE A 39 -0.98 3.84 5.27
C ILE A 39 -0.91 5.37 5.31
N GLU A 40 0.29 5.95 5.38
CA GLU A 40 0.50 7.40 5.32
C GLU A 40 0.31 7.99 3.92
N GLY A 41 0.15 7.15 2.89
CA GLY A 41 -0.10 7.58 1.51
C GLY A 41 1.08 8.29 0.84
N GLY A 42 2.30 8.12 1.36
CA GLY A 42 3.49 8.87 0.93
C GLY A 42 4.12 8.47 -0.42
N ILE A 43 3.43 7.68 -1.24
CA ILE A 43 3.87 7.31 -2.60
C ILE A 43 2.92 7.97 -3.59
N PHE A 44 3.35 9.13 -4.12
CA PHE A 44 2.58 9.89 -5.11
C PHE A 44 2.78 9.35 -6.52
N LYS A 45 4.01 8.94 -6.86
CA LYS A 45 4.34 8.26 -8.11
C LYS A 45 5.07 6.95 -7.83
N CYS A 46 4.43 5.82 -8.09
CA CYS A 46 5.07 4.53 -7.92
C CYS A 46 6.07 4.24 -9.05
N PHE A 47 7.10 3.44 -8.77
CA PHE A 47 7.77 2.72 -9.84
C PHE A 47 6.82 1.65 -10.40
N LEU A 48 6.97 1.32 -11.67
CA LEU A 48 6.15 0.29 -12.31
C LEU A 48 6.91 -1.04 -12.39
N GLN A 49 6.16 -2.14 -12.32
CA GLN A 49 6.59 -3.50 -12.62
C GLN A 49 5.70 -4.10 -13.71
N PRO A 50 6.25 -4.96 -14.59
CA PRO A 50 5.45 -5.69 -15.56
C PRO A 50 4.32 -6.51 -14.92
N VAL A 51 3.22 -6.70 -15.65
CA VAL A 51 2.03 -7.43 -15.16
C VAL A 51 2.34 -8.88 -14.81
N ASP A 52 3.11 -9.58 -15.65
CA ASP A 52 3.54 -10.95 -15.42
C ASP A 52 4.38 -11.09 -14.13
N VAL A 53 5.28 -10.13 -13.89
CA VAL A 53 6.07 -10.05 -12.66
C VAL A 53 5.16 -9.82 -11.45
N ALA A 54 4.18 -8.91 -11.55
CA ALA A 54 3.21 -8.67 -10.48
C ALA A 54 2.38 -9.92 -10.14
N VAL A 55 1.91 -10.66 -11.16
CA VAL A 55 1.18 -11.92 -10.98
C VAL A 55 2.09 -12.97 -10.32
N ALA A 56 3.32 -13.16 -10.81
CA ALA A 56 4.26 -14.14 -10.26
C ALA A 56 4.64 -13.85 -8.79
N ARG A 57 4.65 -12.57 -8.40
CA ARG A 57 4.86 -12.12 -7.01
C ARG A 57 3.63 -12.29 -6.11
N GLY A 58 2.49 -12.72 -6.66
CA GLY A 58 1.24 -12.87 -5.91
C GLY A 58 0.60 -11.54 -5.53
N LEU A 59 0.85 -10.45 -6.27
CA LEU A 59 0.30 -9.11 -5.96
C LEU A 59 -1.23 -9.12 -5.82
N TYR A 60 -1.89 -9.97 -6.61
CA TYR A 60 -3.35 -10.07 -6.65
C TYR A 60 -3.94 -10.99 -5.55
N GLY A 61 -3.11 -11.40 -4.59
CA GLY A 61 -3.52 -12.19 -3.44
C GLY A 61 -4.17 -13.53 -3.84
N PRO A 62 -5.38 -13.85 -3.36
CA PRO A 62 -6.02 -15.13 -3.62
C PRO A 62 -6.51 -15.28 -5.06
N TRP A 63 -6.55 -14.21 -5.85
CA TRP A 63 -6.98 -14.28 -7.24
C TRP A 63 -5.85 -14.85 -8.12
N THR A 64 -6.11 -15.97 -8.79
CA THR A 64 -5.19 -16.57 -9.78
C THR A 64 -5.72 -16.29 -11.19
N PRO A 65 -5.15 -15.32 -11.93
CA PRO A 65 -5.63 -14.95 -13.26
C PRO A 65 -5.31 -16.03 -14.31
N THR A 66 -6.24 -16.22 -15.24
CA THR A 66 -5.99 -17.03 -16.45
C THR A 66 -5.02 -16.32 -17.41
N PRO A 67 -4.35 -17.04 -18.33
CA PRO A 67 -3.48 -16.42 -19.32
C PRO A 67 -4.16 -15.32 -20.15
N GLY A 68 -5.44 -15.51 -20.52
CA GLY A 68 -6.23 -14.49 -21.22
C GLY A 68 -6.46 -13.22 -20.38
N GLN A 69 -6.67 -13.37 -19.06
CA GLN A 69 -6.79 -12.22 -18.15
C GLN A 69 -5.45 -11.50 -17.95
N VAL A 70 -4.34 -12.23 -17.87
CA VAL A 70 -3.00 -11.62 -17.83
C VAL A 70 -2.72 -10.84 -19.12
N ALA A 71 -3.02 -11.40 -20.29
CA ALA A 71 -2.90 -10.71 -21.56
C ALA A 71 -3.76 -9.44 -21.61
N ARG A 72 -5.00 -9.50 -21.12
CA ARG A 72 -5.88 -8.33 -21.04
C ARG A 72 -5.35 -7.27 -20.09
N LEU A 73 -4.82 -7.66 -18.94
CA LEU A 73 -4.17 -6.74 -18.00
C LEU A 73 -2.97 -6.04 -18.65
N GLY A 74 -2.14 -6.77 -19.39
CA GLY A 74 -1.02 -6.19 -20.14
C GLY A 74 -1.45 -5.16 -21.19
N GLN A 75 -2.62 -5.34 -21.82
CA GLN A 75 -3.17 -4.35 -22.73
C GLN A 75 -3.67 -3.08 -22.03
N ILE A 76 -4.23 -3.22 -20.82
CA ILE A 76 -4.74 -2.09 -20.03
C ILE A 76 -3.59 -1.32 -19.39
N PHE A 77 -2.54 -2.03 -18.96
CA PHE A 77 -1.37 -1.49 -18.27
C PHE A 77 -0.11 -1.78 -19.09
N PRO A 78 0.08 -1.15 -20.26
CA PRO A 78 1.20 -1.44 -21.15
C PRO A 78 2.56 -1.12 -20.51
N ASP A 79 2.61 -0.12 -19.64
CA ASP A 79 3.83 0.27 -18.91
C ASP A 79 4.02 -0.48 -17.59
N GLY A 80 3.08 -1.38 -17.25
CA GLY A 80 3.05 -2.12 -15.99
C GLY A 80 2.19 -1.48 -14.91
N VAL A 81 2.19 -2.13 -13.74
CA VAL A 81 1.41 -1.76 -12.55
C VAL A 81 2.34 -1.30 -11.43
N CYS A 82 1.82 -0.64 -10.40
CA CYS A 82 2.65 -0.15 -9.30
C CYS A 82 3.44 -1.26 -8.59
N ASP A 83 4.72 -0.98 -8.34
CA ASP A 83 5.59 -1.73 -7.44
C ASP A 83 5.75 -0.96 -6.13
N TYR A 84 4.85 -1.22 -5.17
CA TYR A 84 4.88 -0.60 -3.85
C TYR A 84 6.01 -1.13 -2.95
N THR A 85 6.80 -2.12 -3.39
CA THR A 85 8.05 -2.50 -2.69
C THR A 85 9.13 -1.44 -2.84
N LYS A 86 8.95 -0.50 -3.77
CA LYS A 86 9.83 0.63 -4.03
C LYS A 86 9.26 1.92 -3.45
N GLY A 87 10.14 2.89 -3.21
CA GLY A 87 9.76 4.23 -2.77
C GLY A 87 9.06 5.07 -3.84
N ASP A 88 8.83 6.34 -3.54
CA ASP A 88 8.21 7.30 -4.47
C ASP A 88 9.20 7.69 -5.58
N ALA A 89 8.89 7.30 -6.81
CA ALA A 89 9.64 7.66 -8.01
C ALA A 89 9.60 9.17 -8.30
N GLY A 90 8.59 9.87 -7.78
CA GLY A 90 8.41 11.31 -7.89
C GLY A 90 9.12 12.12 -6.83
N LEU A 91 9.76 11.49 -5.84
CA LEU A 91 10.43 12.21 -4.76
C LEU A 91 11.63 13.01 -5.31
N PRO A 92 11.67 14.35 -5.14
CA PRO A 92 12.79 15.17 -5.58
C PRO A 92 14.13 14.72 -4.98
N PRO A 93 15.22 14.67 -5.75
CA PRO A 93 16.51 14.17 -5.29
C PRO A 93 17.01 14.82 -4.00
N GLU A 94 16.80 16.13 -3.84
CA GLU A 94 17.19 16.92 -2.67
C GLU A 94 16.45 16.53 -1.37
N LEU A 95 15.29 15.86 -1.49
CA LEU A 95 14.56 15.31 -0.35
C LEU A 95 14.94 13.86 -0.04
N ARG A 96 15.64 13.16 -0.94
CA ARG A 96 16.07 11.76 -0.72
C ARG A 96 17.20 11.66 0.31
N SER A 97 18.08 12.66 0.36
CA SER A 97 19.26 12.69 1.23
C SER A 97 18.98 13.15 2.66
N ARG A 98 17.81 13.74 2.92
CA ARG A 98 17.45 14.24 4.25
C ARG A 98 17.07 13.14 5.24
N GLY A 99 16.98 11.89 4.80
CA GLY A 99 16.59 10.76 5.63
C GLY A 99 15.14 10.89 6.10
N ARG A 100 14.48 9.76 6.26
CA ARG A 100 13.25 9.67 7.03
C ARG A 100 13.55 8.80 8.23
#